data_AF-A0A5C4S2W8-F1
#
_entry.id   AF-A0A5C4S2W8-F1
#
_cell.length_a   1.000
_cell.length_b   1.000
_cell.length_c   1.000
_cell.angle_alpha   90.00
_cell.angle_beta   90.00
_cell.angle_gamma   90.00
#
_symmetry.space_group_name_H-M   'P 1'
#
loop_
_entity.id
_entity.type
_entity.pdbx_description
1 polymer ?
#
loop_
_entity_poly.entity_id
_entity_poly.type
_entity_poly.pdbx_seq_one_letter_code
_entity_poly.pdbx_strand_id
1 'polypeptide(L)'
;GNDRLYGGDGSDRLEGGSGADTLSGGAGSDVFVFDISGSNTGSDTITDFEIGVDVLEFHGATYSNLTSIASGNGVRIEWEGGSVQLEGVSRASIDADDFVFV
;
A
#
# COMPACT_ATOMS: atom_id res chain seq x y z
N GLY A 1 3.88 -14.77 0.39
CA GLY A 1 3.79 -15.80 -0.65
C GLY A 1 3.25 -15.09 -1.86
N ASN A 2 2.29 -15.63 -2.61
CA ASN A 2 1.39 -14.75 -3.36
C ASN A 2 0.04 -14.96 -2.72
N ASP A 3 -0.32 -14.05 -1.83
CA ASP A 3 -1.42 -14.20 -0.90
C ASP A 3 -2.57 -13.25 -1.22
N ARG A 4 -3.75 -13.59 -0.70
CA ARG A 4 -4.94 -12.75 -0.74
C ARG A 4 -5.36 -12.48 0.70
N LEU A 5 -5.28 -11.23 1.13
CA LEU A 5 -5.62 -10.80 2.48
C LEU A 5 -6.85 -9.90 2.44
N TYR A 6 -7.76 -10.12 3.38
CA TYR A 6 -8.98 -9.35 3.55
C TYR A 6 -9.12 -8.99 5.04
N GLY A 7 -9.15 -7.70 5.37
CA GLY A 7 -9.29 -7.20 6.76
C GLY A 7 -10.70 -7.42 7.28
N GLY A 8 -11.69 -6.89 6.56
CA GLY A 8 -13.11 -7.06 6.86
C GLY A 8 -13.70 -5.82 7.48
N ASP A 9 -14.48 -5.97 8.55
CA ASP A 9 -15.04 -4.82 9.26
C ASP A 9 -14.10 -4.43 10.41
N GLY A 10 -13.76 -3.15 10.53
CA GLY A 10 -12.94 -2.60 11.59
C GLY A 10 -11.72 -1.86 11.07
N SER A 11 -10.84 -1.45 12.00
CA SER A 11 -9.54 -0.90 11.63
C SER A 11 -8.50 -2.01 11.64
N ASP A 12 -8.08 -2.43 10.46
CA ASP A 12 -7.17 -3.54 10.26
C ASP A 12 -5.75 -3.08 9.91
N ARG A 13 -4.79 -3.96 10.18
CA ARG A 13 -3.39 -3.78 9.76
C ARG A 13 -3.00 -4.96 8.90
N LEU A 14 -2.75 -4.71 7.62
CA LEU A 14 -2.49 -5.74 6.61
C LEU A 14 -1.03 -5.68 6.17
N GLU A 15 -0.34 -6.81 6.31
CA GLU A 15 1.03 -7.01 5.84
C GLU A 15 1.06 -8.27 4.98
N GLY A 16 1.25 -8.12 3.66
CA GLY A 16 1.33 -9.25 2.72
C GLY A 16 2.62 -10.07 2.89
N GLY A 17 3.71 -9.39 3.25
CA GLY A 17 5.02 -9.99 3.39
C GLY A 17 5.75 -10.05 2.06
N SER A 18 6.42 -11.16 1.75
CA SER A 18 7.17 -11.32 0.50
C SER A 18 6.31 -11.86 -0.63
N GLY A 19 6.53 -11.40 -1.86
CA GLY A 19 5.89 -11.89 -3.08
C GLY A 19 4.84 -10.92 -3.62
N ALA A 20 3.89 -11.41 -4.42
CA ALA A 20 2.89 -10.54 -5.07
C ALA A 20 1.53 -10.78 -4.44
N ASP A 21 1.15 -9.90 -3.54
CA ASP A 21 -0.04 -10.04 -2.70
C ASP A 21 -1.20 -9.15 -3.19
N THR A 22 -2.42 -9.59 -2.92
CA THR A 22 -3.63 -8.77 -3.12
C THR A 22 -4.25 -8.51 -1.77
N LEU A 23 -4.33 -7.23 -1.40
CA LEU A 23 -4.79 -6.76 -0.10
C LEU A 23 -6.11 -6.00 -0.27
N SER A 24 -7.04 -6.26 0.63
CA SER A 24 -8.31 -5.54 0.71
C SER A 24 -8.57 -5.20 2.18
N GLY A 25 -8.67 -3.91 2.50
CA GLY A 25 -8.91 -3.45 3.87
C GLY A 25 -10.30 -3.81 4.35
N GLY A 26 -11.31 -3.54 3.52
CA GLY A 26 -12.71 -3.67 3.89
C GLY A 26 -13.28 -2.35 4.40
N ALA A 27 -14.02 -2.39 5.50
CA ALA A 27 -14.70 -1.23 6.05
C ALA A 27 -14.03 -0.75 7.33
N GLY A 28 -13.52 0.48 7.32
CA GLY A 28 -12.91 1.12 8.49
C GLY A 28 -11.69 1.92 8.08
N SER A 29 -10.86 2.30 9.05
CA SER A 29 -9.58 2.96 8.77
C SER A 29 -8.46 1.95 8.86
N ASP A 30 -7.93 1.55 7.71
CA ASP A 30 -6.99 0.46 7.58
C ASP A 30 -5.56 0.95 7.36
N VAL A 31 -4.60 0.10 7.71
CA VAL A 31 -3.17 0.36 7.50
C VAL A 31 -2.53 -0.77 6.71
N PHE A 32 -1.99 -0.43 5.54
CA PHE A 32 -1.24 -1.37 4.70
C PHE A 32 0.25 -1.18 4.94
N VAL A 33 0.92 -2.23 5.42
CA VAL A 33 2.29 -2.16 5.96
C VAL A 33 3.29 -2.74 4.98
N PHE A 34 4.37 -1.99 4.73
CA PHE A 34 5.47 -2.37 3.86
C PHE A 34 6.82 -2.19 4.57
N ASP A 35 7.57 -3.28 4.73
CA ASP A 35 8.95 -3.25 5.26
C ASP A 35 9.96 -3.13 4.11
N ILE A 36 10.42 -1.89 3.87
CA ILE A 36 11.39 -1.58 2.81
C ILE A 36 12.83 -1.97 3.23
N SER A 37 13.07 -2.17 4.52
CA SER A 37 14.41 -2.52 5.03
C SER A 37 14.77 -4.00 4.87
N GLY A 38 13.80 -4.84 4.46
CA GLY A 38 13.92 -6.29 4.57
C GLY A 38 13.15 -7.09 3.52
N SER A 39 12.29 -8.00 3.98
CA SER A 39 11.78 -9.13 3.19
C SER A 39 10.56 -8.82 2.33
N ASN A 40 10.03 -7.59 2.39
CA ASN A 40 8.85 -7.19 1.63
C ASN A 40 9.25 -6.77 0.20
N THR A 41 9.77 -7.76 -0.52
CA THR A 41 10.10 -7.67 -1.95
C THR A 41 8.90 -8.20 -2.73
N GLY A 42 8.32 -7.38 -3.60
CA GLY A 42 6.98 -7.70 -4.10
C GLY A 42 6.36 -6.65 -4.97
N SER A 43 5.36 -7.06 -5.75
CA SER A 43 4.47 -6.16 -6.46
C SER A 43 3.05 -6.43 -6.02
N ASP A 44 2.60 -5.64 -5.06
CA ASP A 44 1.31 -5.84 -4.40
C ASP A 44 0.22 -5.00 -5.06
N THR A 45 -1.01 -5.40 -4.80
CA THR A 45 -2.21 -4.68 -5.22
C THR A 45 -3.12 -4.47 -4.03
N ILE A 46 -3.50 -3.21 -3.76
CA ILE A 46 -4.58 -2.85 -2.84
C ILE A 46 -5.83 -2.53 -3.67
N THR A 47 -6.93 -3.21 -3.38
CA THR A 47 -8.14 -3.17 -4.23
C THR A 47 -9.18 -2.13 -3.83
N ASP A 48 -9.11 -1.61 -2.60
CA ASP A 48 -10.18 -0.82 -1.98
C ASP A 48 -9.68 0.37 -1.14
N PHE A 49 -8.45 0.83 -1.38
CA PHE A 49 -7.85 1.95 -0.63
C PHE A 49 -8.73 3.20 -0.64
N GLU A 50 -9.17 3.65 0.53
CA GLU A 50 -9.99 4.84 0.73
C GLU A 50 -9.13 6.05 1.14
N ILE A 51 -9.05 7.05 0.25
CA ILE A 51 -8.27 8.29 0.46
C ILE A 51 -8.76 9.04 1.69
N GLY A 52 -7.82 9.45 2.55
CA GLY A 52 -8.12 10.18 3.79
C GLY A 52 -8.75 9.31 4.89
N VAL A 53 -8.84 8.00 4.69
CA VAL A 53 -9.33 7.03 5.67
C VAL A 53 -8.25 5.98 5.94
N ASP A 54 -7.69 5.40 4.88
CA ASP A 54 -6.62 4.41 4.93
C ASP A 54 -5.24 5.04 4.84
N VAL A 55 -4.23 4.29 5.28
CA VAL A 55 -2.84 4.73 5.29
C VAL A 55 -1.91 3.66 4.75
N LEU A 56 -0.89 4.09 4.00
CA LEU A 56 0.26 3.27 3.65
C LEU A 56 1.38 3.52 4.67
N GLU A 57 1.75 2.49 5.42
CA GLU A 57 2.80 2.57 6.43
C GLU A 57 4.09 1.89 5.91
N PHE A 58 5.16 2.66 5.84
CA PHE A 58 6.46 2.22 5.34
C PHE A 58 7.50 2.18 6.47
N HIS A 59 8.08 1.01 6.70
CA HIS A 59 9.14 0.82 7.70
C HIS A 59 10.52 0.92 7.04
N GLY A 60 11.42 1.67 7.67
CA GLY A 60 12.81 1.79 7.21
C GLY A 60 12.97 2.59 5.91
N ALA A 61 11.98 3.41 5.56
CA ALA A 61 12.00 4.28 4.39
C ALA A 61 11.60 5.72 4.74
N THR A 62 11.80 6.60 3.78
CA THR A 62 11.31 7.97 3.80
C THR A 62 10.55 8.24 2.51
N TYR A 63 9.79 9.34 2.48
CA TYR A 63 9.10 9.77 1.27
C TYR A 63 10.02 9.91 0.05
N SER A 64 11.31 10.23 0.25
CA SER A 64 12.30 10.33 -0.83
C SER A 64 12.66 8.99 -1.49
N ASN A 65 12.37 7.87 -0.83
CA ASN A 65 12.55 6.53 -1.37
C ASN A 65 11.41 6.12 -2.33
N LEU A 66 10.31 6.87 -2.33
CA LEU A 66 9.11 6.53 -3.09
C LEU A 66 9.05 7.30 -4.41
N THR A 67 8.64 6.59 -5.47
CA THR A 67 8.21 7.18 -6.74
C THR A 67 6.74 6.85 -6.95
N SER A 68 5.90 7.86 -7.16
CA SER A 68 4.47 7.66 -7.38
C SER A 68 4.06 8.06 -8.81
N ILE A 69 3.58 7.08 -9.56
CA ILE A 69 3.20 7.22 -10.98
C ILE A 69 1.72 6.88 -11.18
N ALA A 70 1.06 7.66 -12.04
CA ALA A 70 -0.27 7.29 -12.51
C ALA A 70 -0.17 6.00 -13.33
N SER A 71 -1.08 5.07 -13.06
CA SER A 71 -1.20 3.77 -13.71
C SER A 71 -2.57 3.66 -14.38
N GLY A 72 -2.71 2.82 -15.40
CA GLY A 72 -3.97 2.65 -16.14
C GLY A 72 -5.17 2.26 -15.26
N ASN A 73 -4.92 1.65 -14.09
CA ASN A 73 -5.95 1.26 -13.12
C ASN A 73 -5.82 1.99 -11.75
N GLY A 74 -5.07 3.10 -11.67
CA GLY A 74 -5.00 3.90 -10.44
C GLY A 74 -3.63 4.52 -10.19
N VAL A 75 -3.06 4.31 -9.01
CA VAL A 75 -1.72 4.81 -8.65
C VAL A 75 -0.79 3.66 -8.35
N ARG A 76 0.42 3.70 -8.90
CA ARG A 76 1.49 2.82 -8.46
C ARG A 76 2.50 3.61 -7.65
N ILE A 77 2.83 3.09 -6.47
CA ILE A 77 3.93 3.55 -5.61
C ILE A 77 5.06 2.53 -5.75
N GLU A 78 6.25 3.02 -6.07
CA GLU A 78 7.44 2.19 -6.30
C GLU A 78 8.55 2.60 -5.35
N TRP A 79 9.30 1.62 -4.86
CA TRP A 79 10.54 1.81 -4.10
C TRP A 79 11.62 0.86 -4.63
N GLU A 80 12.82 0.93 -4.05
CA GLU A 80 13.88 -0.01 -4.42
C GLU A 80 13.50 -1.44 -4.02
N GLY A 81 13.17 -2.27 -5.01
CA GLY A 81 12.88 -3.70 -4.81
C GLY A 81 11.40 -4.06 -4.66
N GLY A 82 10.48 -3.10 -4.73
CA GLY A 82 9.05 -3.39 -4.64
C GLY A 82 8.12 -2.28 -5.12
N SER A 83 6.83 -2.58 -5.12
CA SER A 83 5.79 -1.65 -5.53
C SER A 83 4.43 -2.04 -4.94
N VAL A 84 3.56 -1.07 -4.75
CA VAL A 84 2.13 -1.30 -4.53
C VAL A 84 1.28 -0.54 -5.56
N GLN A 85 0.31 -1.23 -6.15
CA GLN A 85 -0.74 -0.66 -7.00
C GLN A 85 -1.97 -0.42 -6.15
N LEU A 86 -2.43 0.83 -6.09
CA LEU A 86 -3.74 1.20 -5.55
C LEU A 86 -4.74 1.20 -6.70
N GLU A 87 -5.71 0.29 -6.69
CA GLU A 87 -6.74 0.23 -7.74
C GLU A 87 -7.80 1.30 -7.53
N GLY A 88 -8.26 1.93 -8.62
CA GLY A 88 -9.33 2.94 -8.57
C GLY A 88 -8.93 4.28 -7.96
N VAL A 89 -7.76 4.39 -7.32
CA VAL A 89 -7.25 5.64 -6.74
C VAL A 89 -6.69 6.57 -7.82
N SER A 90 -7.02 7.85 -7.77
CA SER A 90 -6.47 8.86 -8.68
C SER A 90 -5.11 9.35 -8.19
N ARG A 91 -4.15 9.56 -9.11
CA ARG A 91 -2.85 10.15 -8.76
C ARG A 91 -2.96 11.57 -8.21
N ALA A 92 -4.06 12.27 -8.50
CA ALA A 92 -4.31 13.62 -7.99
C ALA A 92 -4.94 13.64 -6.60
N SER A 93 -5.51 12.52 -6.12
CA SER A 93 -6.13 12.43 -4.80
C SER A 93 -5.17 11.93 -3.72
N ILE A 94 -4.10 11.25 -4.11
CA ILE A 94 -3.09 10.80 -3.16
C ILE A 94 -2.09 11.93 -2.84
N ASP A 95 -1.86 12.17 -1.56
CA ASP A 95 -0.95 13.18 -1.06
C ASP A 95 -0.09 12.67 0.11
N ALA A 96 0.64 13.56 0.79
CA ALA A 96 1.60 13.17 1.82
C ALA A 96 0.95 12.61 3.09
N ASP A 97 -0.33 12.93 3.35
CA ASP A 97 -1.04 12.49 4.56
C ASP A 97 -1.46 11.01 4.47
N ASP A 98 -1.51 10.44 3.25
CA ASP A 98 -1.77 9.02 3.02
C ASP A 98 -0.55 8.12 3.34
N PHE A 99 0.60 8.71 3.69
CA PHE A 99 1.85 7.99 3.96
C PHE A 99 2.33 8.19 5.39
N VAL A 100 2.58 7.08 6.08
CA VAL A 100 3.28 7.06 7.37
C VAL A 100 4.64 6.38 7.20
N PHE A 101 5.69 7.00 7.74
CA PHE A 101 7.04 6.45 7.73
C PHE A 101 7.50 6.19 9.17
N VAL A 102 8.01 4.97 9.42
CA VAL A 102 8.43 4.49 10.75
C VAL A 102 9.88 4.00 10.73
#